data_AF-A0A3M1YI80-F1
#
_entry.id   AF-A0A3M1YI80-F1
#
_cell.length_a   1.000
_cell.length_b   1.000
_cell.length_c   1.000
_cell.angle_alpha   90.00
_cell.angle_beta   90.00
_cell.angle_gamma   90.00
#
_symmetry.space_group_name_H-M   'P 1'
#
loop_
_entity.id
_entity.type
_entity.pdbx_description
1 polymer ?
#
loop_
_entity_poly.entity_id
_entity_poly.type
_entity_poly.pdbx_seq_one_letter_code
_entity_poly.pdbx_strand_id
1 'polypeptide(L)'
;MNTLTALQKGFQKCFATKKMWLILYLFNLLAALAATAPMAQVMDRQWSGSRAAEALLSGFDYTVFMEFFIDHRSAVWQFVESAGWWFLLFFTIRIFLSGGIVRSLIEAEKPFSFRRFWASSGHFFNPMMRLTLWFLVFHAILFVIFGVIFFVAIKGGSNAKLESEVTIITAAKIIFPIYFLCALLLSMVQDYAKIALVVGEIRPLAGIRRAFGLVWRHFGTFAPFYALVMGLSGGIFWFWGIFQNEFSEQTAGGVLCFFLVSQLVLA
;
A
#
# COMPACT_ATOMS: atom_id res chain seq x y z
N MET A 1 5.29 26.25 13.45
CA MET A 1 4.15 25.39 13.85
C MET A 1 4.76 24.06 14.28
N ASN A 2 4.47 23.56 15.48
CA ASN A 2 5.01 22.29 15.95
C ASN A 2 4.42 21.12 15.14
N THR A 3 5.21 20.05 14.95
CA THR A 3 4.82 18.84 14.20
C THR A 3 3.53 18.20 14.74
N LEU A 4 3.36 18.17 16.06
CA LEU A 4 2.16 17.68 16.73
C LEU A 4 0.91 18.50 16.38
N THR A 5 1.02 19.84 16.36
CA THR A 5 -0.10 20.71 15.98
C THR A 5 -0.47 20.54 14.50
N ALA A 6 0.52 20.33 13.64
CA ALA A 6 0.29 20.01 12.23
C ALA A 6 -0.47 18.69 12.07
N LEU A 7 -0.04 17.66 12.81
CA LEU A 7 -0.66 16.34 12.81
C LEU A 7 -2.12 16.40 13.31
N GLN A 8 -2.36 17.07 14.44
CA GLN A 8 -3.69 17.24 15.00
C GLN A 8 -4.64 17.95 14.03
N LYS A 9 -4.19 19.04 13.41
CA LYS A 9 -4.98 19.74 12.38
C LYS A 9 -5.22 18.86 11.16
N GLY A 10 -4.25 18.05 10.75
CA GLY A 10 -4.37 17.07 9.67
C GLY A 10 -5.47 16.06 9.96
N PHE A 11 -5.42 15.39 11.12
CA PHE A 11 -6.45 14.44 11.54
C PHE A 11 -7.83 15.10 11.65
N GLN A 12 -7.94 16.29 12.25
CA GLN A 12 -9.20 17.01 12.35
C GLN A 12 -9.81 17.29 10.97
N LYS A 13 -8.98 17.74 10.01
CA LYS A 13 -9.43 17.96 8.62
C LYS A 13 -9.85 16.66 7.93
N CYS A 14 -9.09 15.57 8.13
CA CYS A 14 -9.46 14.26 7.59
C CYS A 14 -10.81 13.78 8.15
N PHE A 15 -11.00 13.81 9.48
CA PHE A 15 -12.24 13.36 10.13
C PHE A 15 -13.44 14.27 9.86
N ALA A 16 -13.23 15.54 9.53
CA ALA A 16 -14.30 16.44 9.08
C ALA A 16 -14.90 15.99 7.73
N THR A 17 -14.13 15.28 6.90
CA THR A 17 -14.55 14.82 5.56
C THR A 17 -15.15 13.40 5.56
N LYS A 18 -16.08 13.11 6.49
CA LYS A 18 -16.69 11.75 6.66
C LYS A 18 -17.24 11.13 5.37
N LYS A 19 -17.81 11.95 4.48
CA LYS A 19 -18.33 11.50 3.19
C LYS A 19 -17.21 10.99 2.25
N MET A 20 -16.02 11.58 2.31
CA MET A 20 -14.86 11.11 1.56
C MET A 20 -14.39 9.74 2.09
N TRP A 21 -14.32 9.59 3.41
CA TRP A 21 -14.01 8.30 4.05
C TRP A 21 -14.96 7.19 3.62
N LEU A 22 -16.26 7.48 3.57
CA LEU A 22 -17.25 6.51 3.10
C LEU A 22 -17.00 6.07 1.65
N ILE A 23 -16.61 6.99 0.76
CA ILE A 23 -16.25 6.63 -0.62
C ILE A 23 -15.04 5.70 -0.60
N LEU A 24 -13.95 6.07 0.09
CA LEU A 24 -12.72 5.27 0.11
C LEU A 24 -12.98 3.87 0.70
N TYR A 25 -13.72 3.80 1.79
CA TYR A 25 -14.16 2.56 2.40
C TYR A 25 -14.96 1.68 1.42
N LEU A 26 -15.98 2.24 0.76
CA LEU A 26 -16.80 1.47 -0.18
C LEU A 26 -15.99 0.95 -1.37
N PHE A 27 -15.08 1.75 -1.92
CA PHE A 27 -14.21 1.30 -3.02
C PHE A 27 -13.24 0.21 -2.58
N ASN A 28 -12.64 0.34 -1.40
CA ASN A 28 -11.79 -0.72 -0.84
C ASN A 28 -12.59 -2.00 -0.61
N LEU A 29 -13.78 -1.89 0.01
CA LEU A 29 -14.65 -3.02 0.28
C LEU A 29 -15.07 -3.75 -1.00
N LEU A 30 -15.53 -3.01 -2.01
CA LEU A 30 -15.93 -3.59 -3.30
C LEU A 30 -14.74 -4.25 -4.01
N ALA A 31 -13.57 -3.62 -3.99
CA ALA A 31 -12.37 -4.19 -4.59
C ALA A 31 -11.91 -5.45 -3.86
N ALA A 32 -11.93 -5.45 -2.52
CA ALA A 32 -11.58 -6.60 -1.71
C ALA A 32 -12.54 -7.77 -1.98
N LEU A 33 -13.86 -7.53 -1.97
CA LEU A 33 -14.86 -8.55 -2.29
C LEU A 33 -14.69 -9.13 -3.70
N ALA A 34 -14.43 -8.26 -4.68
CA ALA A 34 -14.26 -8.70 -6.05
C ALA A 34 -12.96 -9.50 -6.27
N ALA A 35 -11.88 -9.14 -5.56
CA ALA A 35 -10.60 -9.84 -5.61
C ALA A 35 -10.61 -11.17 -4.83
N THR A 36 -11.39 -11.28 -3.75
CA THR A 36 -11.47 -12.51 -2.95
C THR A 36 -12.43 -13.55 -3.54
N ALA A 37 -13.45 -13.14 -4.31
CA ALA A 37 -14.44 -14.06 -4.86
C ALA A 37 -13.85 -15.21 -5.73
N PRO A 38 -12.89 -14.96 -6.65
CA PRO A 38 -12.25 -16.05 -7.41
C PRO A 38 -11.47 -17.01 -6.50
N MET A 39 -10.77 -16.47 -5.49
CA MET A 39 -10.02 -17.29 -4.53
C MET A 39 -10.96 -18.21 -3.75
N ALA A 40 -12.08 -17.66 -3.26
CA ALA A 40 -13.07 -18.42 -2.53
C ALA A 40 -13.61 -19.59 -3.36
N GLN A 41 -13.86 -19.40 -4.65
CA GLN A 41 -14.29 -20.47 -5.55
C GLN A 41 -13.23 -21.54 -5.79
N VAL A 42 -11.95 -21.14 -5.92
CA VAL A 42 -10.84 -22.09 -6.05
C VAL A 42 -10.68 -22.90 -4.77
N MET A 43 -10.70 -22.25 -3.61
CA MET A 43 -10.60 -22.91 -2.31
C MET A 43 -11.78 -23.85 -2.08
N ASP A 44 -13.01 -23.45 -2.38
CA ASP A 44 -14.19 -24.31 -2.26
C ASP A 44 -14.04 -25.56 -3.12
N ARG A 45 -13.68 -25.41 -4.41
CA ARG A 45 -13.53 -26.56 -5.32
C ARG A 45 -12.40 -27.53 -4.95
N GLN A 46 -11.29 -27.03 -4.44
CA GLN A 46 -10.10 -27.85 -4.16
C GLN A 46 -10.06 -28.38 -2.73
N TRP A 47 -10.66 -27.67 -1.77
CA TRP A 47 -10.50 -27.97 -0.35
C TRP A 47 -11.79 -28.28 0.40
N SER A 48 -12.99 -28.15 -0.21
CA SER A 48 -14.24 -28.52 0.47
C SER A 48 -14.18 -29.97 0.97
N GLY A 49 -14.26 -30.17 2.29
CA GLY A 49 -14.23 -31.49 2.91
C GLY A 49 -12.85 -32.17 3.03
N SER A 50 -11.76 -31.45 2.75
CA SER A 50 -10.40 -31.96 2.92
C SER A 50 -9.85 -31.69 4.34
N ARG A 51 -9.04 -32.62 4.87
CA ARG A 51 -8.30 -32.40 6.13
C ARG A 51 -7.30 -31.24 6.05
N ALA A 52 -6.84 -30.91 4.85
CA ALA A 52 -5.97 -29.77 4.59
C ALA A 52 -6.67 -28.44 4.93
N ALA A 53 -7.98 -28.33 4.66
CA ALA A 53 -8.77 -27.17 5.03
C ALA A 53 -8.86 -27.00 6.56
N GLU A 54 -9.09 -28.10 7.28
CA GLU A 54 -9.14 -28.10 8.75
C GLU A 54 -7.78 -27.75 9.37
N ALA A 55 -6.68 -28.26 8.81
CA ALA A 55 -5.33 -27.93 9.24
C ALA A 55 -5.07 -26.42 9.10
N LEU A 56 -5.42 -25.82 7.96
CA LEU A 56 -5.22 -24.39 7.71
C LEU A 56 -6.15 -23.48 8.53
N LEU A 57 -7.33 -23.96 8.93
CA LEU A 57 -8.22 -23.25 9.86
C LEU A 57 -7.67 -23.21 11.29
N SER A 58 -6.82 -24.16 11.67
CA SER A 58 -6.17 -24.19 12.98
C SER A 58 -4.86 -23.40 13.05
N GLY A 59 -4.31 -23.03 11.90
CA GLY A 59 -3.15 -22.15 11.77
C GLY A 59 -2.48 -22.31 10.41
N PHE A 60 -1.57 -21.38 10.08
CA PHE A 60 -0.79 -21.49 8.85
C PHE A 60 0.21 -22.66 8.96
N ASP A 61 0.01 -23.72 8.18
CA ASP A 61 0.96 -24.83 8.02
C ASP A 61 1.68 -24.70 6.66
N TYR A 62 2.99 -24.47 6.72
CA TYR A 62 3.83 -24.32 5.53
C TYR A 62 3.86 -25.58 4.66
N THR A 63 3.80 -26.76 5.27
CA THR A 63 3.82 -28.05 4.54
C THR A 63 2.55 -28.19 3.72
N VAL A 64 1.40 -27.99 4.34
CA VAL A 64 0.08 -28.05 3.67
C VAL A 64 0.00 -27.00 2.55
N PHE A 65 0.51 -25.80 2.79
CA PHE A 65 0.56 -24.75 1.77
C PHE A 65 1.44 -25.13 0.57
N MET A 66 2.64 -25.68 0.82
CA MET A 66 3.57 -26.06 -0.24
C MET A 66 3.07 -27.25 -1.06
N GLU A 67 2.48 -28.26 -0.40
CA GLU A 67 1.83 -29.40 -1.09
C GLU A 67 0.71 -28.90 -2.01
N PHE A 68 -0.15 -28.01 -1.51
CA PHE A 68 -1.19 -27.40 -2.34
C PHE A 68 -0.61 -26.64 -3.53
N PHE A 69 0.44 -25.84 -3.33
CA PHE A 69 1.07 -25.07 -4.40
C PHE A 69 1.63 -25.98 -5.50
N ILE A 70 2.24 -27.11 -5.12
CA ILE A 70 2.81 -28.08 -6.05
C ILE A 70 1.70 -28.82 -6.81
N ASP A 71 0.71 -29.34 -6.09
CA ASP A 71 -0.34 -30.18 -6.65
C ASP A 71 -1.36 -29.38 -7.48
N HIS A 72 -1.59 -28.12 -7.13
CA HIS A 72 -2.59 -27.25 -7.76
C HIS A 72 -1.96 -26.04 -8.45
N ARG A 73 -0.71 -26.18 -8.91
CA ARG A 73 0.07 -25.10 -9.54
C ARG A 73 -0.70 -24.34 -10.62
N SER A 74 -1.47 -25.04 -11.45
CA SER A 74 -2.28 -24.44 -12.51
C SER A 74 -3.40 -23.54 -11.96
N ALA A 75 -4.10 -23.98 -10.92
CA ALA A 75 -5.16 -23.21 -10.27
C ALA A 75 -4.58 -21.99 -9.54
N VAL A 76 -3.44 -22.16 -8.85
CA VAL A 76 -2.73 -21.04 -8.20
C VAL A 76 -2.29 -20.01 -9.24
N TRP A 77 -1.74 -20.44 -10.37
CA TRP A 77 -1.30 -19.53 -11.42
C TRP A 77 -2.45 -18.77 -12.07
N GLN A 78 -3.58 -19.44 -12.34
CA GLN A 78 -4.81 -18.80 -12.80
C GLN A 78 -5.31 -17.73 -11.80
N PHE A 79 -5.24 -18.03 -10.50
CA PHE A 79 -5.56 -17.05 -9.47
C PHE A 79 -4.61 -15.84 -9.52
N VAL A 80 -3.30 -16.06 -9.58
CA VAL A 80 -2.29 -14.98 -9.68
C VAL A 80 -2.51 -14.10 -10.92
N GLU A 81 -2.79 -14.70 -12.07
CA GLU A 81 -3.12 -13.96 -13.30
C GLU A 81 -4.38 -13.10 -13.12
N SER A 82 -5.44 -13.65 -12.53
CA SER A 82 -6.66 -12.90 -12.24
C SER A 82 -6.44 -11.78 -11.21
N ALA A 83 -5.63 -12.03 -10.18
CA ALA A 83 -5.27 -11.06 -9.15
C ALA A 83 -4.47 -9.89 -9.74
N GLY A 84 -3.63 -10.14 -10.74
CA GLY A 84 -2.92 -9.09 -11.48
C GLY A 84 -3.87 -8.08 -12.14
N TRP A 85 -4.96 -8.56 -12.75
CA TRP A 85 -5.99 -7.69 -13.35
C TRP A 85 -6.76 -6.89 -12.30
N TRP A 86 -7.15 -7.53 -11.19
CA TRP A 86 -7.80 -6.83 -10.07
C TRP A 86 -6.90 -5.76 -9.46
N PHE A 87 -5.62 -6.08 -9.28
CA PHE A 87 -4.62 -5.13 -8.82
C PHE A 87 -4.52 -3.93 -9.77
N LEU A 88 -4.42 -4.16 -11.08
CA LEU A 88 -4.32 -3.08 -12.07
C LEU A 88 -5.57 -2.19 -12.09
N LEU A 89 -6.76 -2.78 -12.00
CA LEU A 89 -8.02 -2.04 -11.92
C LEU A 89 -8.07 -1.19 -10.65
N PHE A 90 -7.80 -1.80 -9.49
CA PHE A 90 -7.81 -1.11 -8.21
C PHE A 90 -6.77 0.01 -8.14
N PHE A 91 -5.56 -0.25 -8.64
CA PHE A 91 -4.50 0.75 -8.76
C PHE A 91 -4.93 1.94 -9.62
N THR A 92 -5.58 1.69 -10.75
CA THR A 92 -6.13 2.73 -11.63
C THR A 92 -7.22 3.56 -10.93
N ILE A 93 -8.13 2.90 -10.22
CA ILE A 93 -9.17 3.56 -9.41
C ILE A 93 -8.53 4.42 -8.31
N ARG A 94 -7.50 3.92 -7.61
CA ARG A 94 -6.78 4.70 -6.58
C ARG A 94 -6.13 5.96 -7.17
N ILE A 95 -5.53 5.87 -8.36
CA ILE A 95 -4.98 7.04 -9.07
C ILE A 95 -6.08 8.04 -9.41
N PHE A 96 -7.23 7.56 -9.91
CA PHE A 96 -8.39 8.39 -10.21
C PHE A 96 -8.90 9.13 -8.99
N LEU A 97 -9.12 8.43 -7.87
CA LEU A 97 -9.62 9.02 -6.63
C LEU A 97 -8.63 10.03 -6.02
N SER A 98 -7.31 9.87 -6.26
CA SER A 98 -6.28 10.72 -5.68
C SER A 98 -6.47 12.21 -5.99
N GLY A 99 -6.93 12.57 -7.19
CA GLY A 99 -7.23 13.95 -7.55
C GLY A 99 -8.33 14.58 -6.68
N GLY A 100 -9.43 13.86 -6.49
CA GLY A 100 -10.53 14.27 -5.62
C GLY A 100 -10.14 14.34 -4.15
N ILE A 101 -9.34 13.38 -3.66
CA ILE A 101 -8.82 13.36 -2.27
C ILE A 101 -7.98 14.61 -2.00
N VAL A 102 -6.96 14.84 -2.83
CA VAL A 102 -6.03 15.98 -2.63
C VAL A 102 -6.78 17.30 -2.69
N ARG A 103 -7.69 17.49 -3.65
CA ARG A 103 -8.49 18.72 -3.76
C ARG A 103 -9.40 18.93 -2.54
N SER A 104 -10.05 17.87 -2.06
CA SER A 104 -10.94 17.95 -0.89
C SER A 104 -10.19 18.28 0.40
N LEU A 105 -8.96 17.78 0.56
CA LEU A 105 -8.12 18.07 1.73
C LEU A 105 -7.51 19.48 1.69
N ILE A 106 -7.13 19.99 0.52
CA ILE A 106 -6.68 21.37 0.35
C ILE A 106 -7.83 22.34 0.67
N GLU A 107 -9.03 22.05 0.19
CA GLU A 107 -10.22 22.88 0.40
C GLU A 107 -11.05 22.44 1.61
N ALA A 108 -10.45 21.82 2.63
CA ALA A 108 -11.16 21.24 3.78
C ALA A 108 -12.01 22.23 4.60
N GLU A 109 -11.82 23.54 4.42
CA GLU A 109 -12.66 24.60 5.01
C GLU A 109 -14.05 24.69 4.34
N LYS A 110 -14.17 24.18 3.11
CA LYS A 110 -15.44 24.12 2.38
C LYS A 110 -16.13 22.78 2.67
N PRO A 111 -17.48 22.75 2.76
CA PRO A 111 -18.20 21.50 2.96
C PRO A 111 -17.95 20.53 1.80
N PHE A 112 -17.82 19.24 2.14
CA PHE A 112 -17.59 18.20 1.14
C PHE A 112 -18.75 18.11 0.14
N SER A 113 -18.42 18.06 -1.14
CA SER A 113 -19.37 17.89 -2.25
C SER A 113 -18.95 16.74 -3.14
N PHE A 114 -19.83 15.74 -3.31
CA PHE A 114 -19.61 14.61 -4.23
C PHE A 114 -19.33 15.09 -5.66
N ARG A 115 -20.10 16.07 -6.15
CA ARG A 115 -19.92 16.62 -7.49
C ARG A 115 -18.51 17.19 -7.68
N ARG A 116 -18.01 17.94 -6.70
CA ARG A 116 -16.65 18.50 -6.76
C ARG A 116 -15.58 17.40 -6.66
N PHE A 117 -15.79 16.43 -5.79
CA PHE A 117 -14.87 15.29 -5.64
C PHE A 117 -14.70 14.55 -6.97
N TRP A 118 -15.80 14.10 -7.59
CA TRP A 118 -15.76 13.38 -8.86
C TRP A 118 -15.24 14.22 -10.02
N ALA A 119 -15.63 15.50 -10.09
CA ALA A 119 -15.11 16.43 -11.09
C ALA A 119 -13.58 16.61 -10.96
N SER A 120 -13.07 16.69 -9.74
CA SER A 120 -11.63 16.83 -9.47
C SER A 120 -10.88 15.53 -9.76
N SER A 121 -11.45 14.38 -9.40
CA SER A 121 -10.90 13.06 -9.76
C SER A 121 -10.76 12.91 -11.27
N GLY A 122 -11.79 13.26 -12.04
CA GLY A 122 -11.75 13.23 -13.51
C GLY A 122 -10.76 14.24 -14.10
N HIS A 123 -10.80 15.49 -13.64
CA HIS A 123 -9.92 16.55 -14.15
C HIS A 123 -8.43 16.22 -13.93
N PHE A 124 -8.06 15.73 -12.75
CA PHE A 124 -6.68 15.41 -12.40
C PHE A 124 -6.26 13.97 -12.73
N PHE A 125 -7.14 13.11 -13.25
CA PHE A 125 -6.82 11.69 -13.51
C PHE A 125 -5.58 11.52 -14.40
N ASN A 126 -5.57 12.14 -15.58
CA ASN A 126 -4.47 11.98 -16.53
C ASN A 126 -3.13 12.61 -16.03
N PRO A 127 -3.12 13.84 -15.46
CA PRO A 127 -1.94 14.34 -14.76
C PRO A 127 -1.45 13.40 -13.64
N MET A 128 -2.35 12.85 -12.83
CA MET A 128 -2.02 11.96 -11.72
C MET A 128 -1.50 10.60 -12.19
N MET A 129 -2.07 10.04 -13.26
CA MET A 129 -1.60 8.82 -13.91
C MET A 129 -0.17 8.98 -14.40
N ARG A 130 0.12 10.04 -15.15
CA ARG A 130 1.49 10.34 -15.61
C ARG A 130 2.45 10.58 -14.45
N LEU A 131 2.02 11.26 -13.40
CA LEU A 131 2.82 11.44 -12.19
C LEU A 131 3.18 10.09 -11.55
N THR A 132 2.19 9.21 -11.38
CA THR A 132 2.40 7.87 -10.82
C THR A 132 3.32 7.03 -11.69
N LEU A 133 3.20 7.08 -13.02
CA LEU A 133 4.11 6.37 -13.93
C LEU A 133 5.56 6.85 -13.78
N TRP A 134 5.80 8.16 -13.65
CA TRP A 134 7.15 8.67 -13.36
C TRP A 134 7.72 8.15 -12.04
N PHE A 135 6.91 8.14 -10.98
CA PHE A 135 7.36 7.60 -9.69
C PHE A 135 7.52 6.09 -9.70
N LEU A 136 6.75 5.35 -10.49
CA LEU A 136 6.95 3.91 -10.69
C LEU A 136 8.32 3.65 -11.32
N VAL A 137 8.70 4.43 -12.33
CA VAL A 137 10.05 4.38 -12.93
C VAL A 137 11.12 4.69 -11.89
N PHE A 138 10.96 5.73 -11.06
CA PHE A 138 11.93 6.04 -10.02
C PHE A 138 12.05 4.95 -8.95
N HIS A 139 10.94 4.34 -8.52
CA HIS A 139 10.98 3.21 -7.60
C HIS A 139 11.61 1.97 -8.24
N ALA A 140 11.35 1.71 -9.53
CA ALA A 140 11.98 0.61 -10.26
C ALA A 140 13.50 0.80 -10.36
N ILE A 141 13.96 2.02 -10.68
CA ILE A 141 15.39 2.35 -10.71
C ILE A 141 16.01 2.15 -9.32
N LEU A 142 15.36 2.65 -8.27
CA LEU A 142 15.82 2.48 -6.90
C LEU A 142 15.93 0.99 -6.52
N PHE A 143 14.90 0.20 -6.85
CA PHE A 143 14.87 -1.24 -6.60
C PHE A 143 16.00 -1.95 -7.34
N VAL A 144 16.25 -1.63 -8.61
CA VAL A 144 17.35 -2.22 -9.40
C VAL A 144 18.70 -1.86 -8.79
N ILE A 145 18.93 -0.59 -8.41
CA ILE A 145 20.19 -0.16 -7.79
C ILE A 145 20.45 -0.96 -6.51
N PHE A 146 19.48 -1.02 -5.60
CA PHE A 146 19.64 -1.75 -4.34
C PHE A 146 19.67 -3.26 -4.53
N GLY A 147 18.96 -3.80 -5.53
CA GLY A 147 19.02 -5.20 -5.92
C GLY A 147 20.41 -5.60 -6.42
N VAL A 148 21.06 -4.76 -7.24
CA VAL A 148 22.45 -4.97 -7.68
C VAL A 148 23.42 -4.88 -6.50
N ILE A 149 23.28 -3.87 -5.64
CA ILE A 149 24.12 -3.73 -4.43
C ILE A 149 24.00 -4.97 -3.55
N PHE A 150 22.77 -5.44 -3.31
CA PHE A 150 22.51 -6.65 -2.54
C PHE A 150 23.11 -7.89 -3.20
N PHE A 151 22.88 -8.07 -4.50
CA PHE A 151 23.40 -9.20 -5.28
C PHE A 151 24.94 -9.26 -5.22
N VAL A 152 25.62 -8.12 -5.37
CA VAL A 152 27.08 -8.03 -5.23
C VAL A 152 27.53 -8.34 -3.80
N ALA A 153 26.83 -7.81 -2.79
CA ALA A 153 27.15 -8.06 -1.38
C ALA A 153 27.06 -9.55 -1.01
N ILE A 154 26.13 -10.29 -1.60
CA ILE A 154 26.00 -11.76 -1.41
C ILE A 154 26.84 -12.58 -2.40
N LYS A 155 27.80 -11.94 -3.11
CA LYS A 155 28.67 -12.58 -4.12
C LYS A 155 27.88 -13.37 -5.17
N GLY A 156 26.70 -12.88 -5.54
CA GLY A 156 25.79 -13.47 -6.52
C GLY A 156 24.92 -14.63 -6.02
N GLY A 157 24.87 -14.87 -4.70
CA GLY A 157 24.01 -15.91 -4.11
C GLY A 157 24.49 -17.34 -4.37
N SER A 158 25.74 -17.51 -4.83
CA SER A 158 26.32 -18.82 -5.10
C SER A 158 26.75 -19.50 -3.80
N ASN A 159 26.21 -20.68 -3.50
CA ASN A 159 26.62 -21.51 -2.36
C ASN A 159 28.13 -21.82 -2.34
N ALA A 160 28.80 -21.80 -3.49
CA ALA A 160 30.23 -22.01 -3.59
C ALA A 160 31.09 -20.78 -3.21
N LYS A 161 30.49 -19.58 -3.18
CA LYS A 161 31.16 -18.31 -2.88
C LYS A 161 30.67 -17.67 -1.58
N LEU A 162 29.52 -18.11 -1.07
CA LEU A 162 28.98 -17.71 0.22
C LEU A 162 29.79 -18.39 1.32
N GLU A 163 30.47 -17.59 2.15
CA GLU A 163 31.20 -18.08 3.32
C GLU A 163 30.22 -18.59 4.40
N SER A 164 29.01 -18.03 4.46
CA SER A 164 27.95 -18.43 5.38
C SER A 164 26.59 -17.80 4.98
N GLU A 165 25.48 -18.42 5.38
CA GLU A 165 24.13 -17.81 5.37
C GLU A 165 24.08 -16.50 6.18
N VAL A 166 24.98 -16.33 7.15
CA VAL A 166 25.17 -15.10 7.93
C VAL A 166 25.47 -13.91 7.02
N THR A 167 26.15 -14.09 5.90
CA THR A 167 26.43 -13.01 4.94
C THR A 167 25.14 -12.48 4.32
N ILE A 168 24.20 -13.36 3.94
CA ILE A 168 22.91 -12.97 3.35
C ILE A 168 22.09 -12.17 4.37
N ILE A 169 21.98 -12.70 5.59
CA ILE A 169 21.21 -12.06 6.67
C ILE A 169 21.83 -10.70 7.03
N THR A 170 23.15 -10.62 7.12
CA THR A 170 23.85 -9.37 7.48
C THR A 170 23.73 -8.32 6.38
N ALA A 171 23.89 -8.71 5.12
CA ALA A 171 23.67 -7.83 3.98
C ALA A 171 22.23 -7.29 3.96
N ALA A 172 21.24 -8.16 4.17
CA ALA A 172 19.83 -7.76 4.21
C ALA A 172 19.53 -6.78 5.35
N LYS A 173 20.06 -7.04 6.55
CA LYS A 173 19.90 -6.18 7.73
C LYS A 173 20.44 -4.76 7.55
N ILE A 174 21.43 -4.56 6.68
CA ILE A 174 22.01 -3.24 6.40
C ILE A 174 21.35 -2.60 5.18
N ILE A 175 21.24 -3.34 4.07
CA ILE A 175 20.81 -2.81 2.78
C ILE A 175 19.31 -2.50 2.78
N PHE A 176 18.47 -3.37 3.34
CA PHE A 176 17.01 -3.17 3.29
C PHE A 176 16.52 -1.97 4.09
N PRO A 177 17.04 -1.66 5.30
CA PRO A 177 16.68 -0.43 5.99
C PRO A 177 17.07 0.84 5.22
N ILE A 178 18.24 0.84 4.56
CA ILE A 178 18.69 1.97 3.73
C ILE A 178 17.79 2.11 2.50
N TYR A 179 17.48 1.02 1.81
CA TYR A 179 16.52 0.99 0.71
C TYR A 179 15.16 1.55 1.15
N PHE A 180 14.64 1.07 2.29
CA PHE A 180 13.37 1.51 2.84
C PHE A 180 13.37 3.00 3.15
N LEU A 181 14.45 3.53 3.72
CA LEU A 181 14.61 4.96 3.96
C LEU A 181 14.59 5.76 2.64
N CYS A 182 15.32 5.31 1.62
CA CYS A 182 15.30 5.95 0.31
C CYS A 182 13.91 5.89 -0.36
N ALA A 183 13.22 4.75 -0.27
CA ALA A 183 11.87 4.57 -0.80
C ALA A 183 10.86 5.46 -0.06
N LEU A 184 11.01 5.62 1.25
CA LEU A 184 10.19 6.51 2.08
C LEU A 184 10.40 7.98 1.69
N LEU A 185 11.65 8.40 1.44
CA LEU A 185 11.93 9.75 0.93
C LEU A 185 11.33 9.98 -0.46
N LEU A 186 11.44 8.99 -1.35
CA LEU A 186 10.85 9.08 -2.68
C LEU A 186 9.31 9.15 -2.63
N SER A 187 8.68 8.37 -1.76
CA SER A 187 7.24 8.40 -1.48
C SER A 187 6.80 9.74 -0.91
N MET A 188 7.58 10.32 0.00
CA MET A 188 7.32 11.66 0.52
C MET A 188 7.34 12.71 -0.59
N VAL A 189 8.33 12.68 -1.49
CA VAL A 189 8.40 13.58 -2.64
C VAL A 189 7.19 13.38 -3.56
N GLN A 190 6.74 12.14 -3.77
CA GLN A 190 5.55 11.83 -4.55
C GLN A 190 4.31 12.51 -3.96
N ASP A 191 4.09 12.42 -2.65
CA ASP A 191 2.93 13.02 -2.00
C ASP A 191 2.93 14.55 -2.11
N TYR A 192 4.07 15.19 -1.93
CA TYR A 192 4.20 16.64 -2.17
C TYR A 192 4.04 17.02 -3.65
N ALA A 193 4.45 16.16 -4.58
CA ALA A 193 4.27 16.38 -6.01
C ALA A 193 2.78 16.37 -6.40
N LYS A 194 1.98 15.47 -5.81
CA LYS A 194 0.51 15.46 -5.98
C LYS A 194 -0.11 16.78 -5.52
N ILE A 195 0.30 17.27 -4.34
CA ILE A 195 -0.18 18.56 -3.81
C ILE A 195 0.23 19.71 -4.74
N ALA A 196 1.50 19.77 -5.15
CA ALA A 196 2.01 20.82 -6.04
C ALA A 196 1.28 20.84 -7.39
N LEU A 197 0.97 19.66 -7.93
CA LEU A 197 0.20 19.48 -9.17
C LEU A 197 -1.21 20.03 -9.03
N VAL A 198 -1.93 19.70 -7.95
CA VAL A 198 -3.33 20.12 -7.76
C VAL A 198 -3.44 21.61 -7.39
N VAL A 199 -2.55 22.13 -6.55
CA VAL A 199 -2.56 23.54 -6.13
C VAL A 199 -2.11 24.46 -7.26
N GLY A 200 -1.06 24.08 -7.98
CA GLY A 200 -0.48 24.90 -9.03
C GLY A 200 -1.07 24.68 -10.42
N GLU A 201 -1.91 23.65 -10.59
CA GLU A 201 -2.40 23.17 -11.89
C GLU A 201 -1.25 23.03 -12.92
N ILE A 202 -0.09 22.59 -12.43
CA ILE A 202 1.15 22.47 -13.20
C ILE A 202 1.33 21.07 -13.78
N ARG A 203 2.20 20.98 -14.80
CA ARG A 203 2.56 19.70 -15.41
C ARG A 203 3.24 18.76 -14.39
N PRO A 204 3.08 17.42 -14.49
CA PRO A 204 3.62 16.45 -13.54
C PRO A 204 5.11 16.62 -13.24
N LEU A 205 5.96 16.74 -14.26
CA LEU A 205 7.41 16.91 -14.08
C LEU A 205 7.77 18.22 -13.34
N ALA A 206 7.03 19.29 -13.59
CA ALA A 206 7.21 20.55 -12.85
C ALA A 206 6.79 20.39 -11.39
N GLY A 207 5.73 19.62 -11.12
CA GLY A 207 5.30 19.23 -9.78
C GLY A 207 6.37 18.42 -9.04
N ILE A 208 6.97 17.42 -9.70
CA ILE A 208 8.09 16.63 -9.17
C ILE A 208 9.27 17.54 -8.81
N ARG A 209 9.71 18.39 -9.72
CA ARG A 209 10.84 19.31 -9.49
C ARG A 209 10.57 20.24 -8.30
N ARG A 210 9.36 20.80 -8.22
CA ARG A 210 8.94 21.68 -7.13
C ARG A 210 8.90 20.93 -5.79
N ALA A 211 8.38 19.71 -5.78
CA ALA A 211 8.32 18.87 -4.59
C ALA A 211 9.72 18.47 -4.11
N PHE A 212 10.62 18.07 -5.02
CA PHE A 212 12.01 17.79 -4.68
C PHE A 212 12.71 19.00 -4.05
N GLY A 213 12.60 20.18 -4.67
CA GLY A 213 13.20 21.40 -4.13
C GLY A 213 12.63 21.78 -2.76
N LEU A 214 11.32 21.59 -2.57
CA LEU A 214 10.62 21.86 -1.30
C LEU A 214 11.07 20.88 -0.20
N VAL A 215 11.11 19.58 -0.50
CA VAL A 215 11.56 18.52 0.40
C VAL A 215 13.00 18.74 0.82
N TRP A 216 13.90 19.03 -0.12
CA TRP A 216 15.31 19.20 0.18
C TRP A 216 15.58 20.46 1.02
N ARG A 217 14.92 21.57 0.69
CA ARG A 217 15.06 22.85 1.43
C ARG A 217 14.54 22.76 2.87
N HIS A 218 13.55 21.92 3.12
CA HIS A 218 12.90 21.77 4.42
C HIS A 218 12.96 20.34 4.96
N PHE A 219 14.04 19.61 4.62
CA PHE A 219 14.20 18.19 4.95
C PHE A 219 14.05 17.93 6.45
N GLY A 220 14.70 18.76 7.28
CA GLY A 220 14.65 18.64 8.74
C GLY A 220 13.26 18.84 9.35
N THR A 221 12.28 19.36 8.58
CA THR A 221 10.89 19.49 9.03
C THR A 221 10.00 18.40 8.44
N PHE A 222 10.12 18.13 7.13
CA PHE A 222 9.24 17.17 6.46
C PHE A 222 9.62 15.72 6.73
N ALA A 223 10.90 15.37 6.76
CA ALA A 223 11.34 14.00 7.01
C ALA A 223 10.86 13.45 8.36
N PRO A 224 11.05 14.13 9.51
CA PRO A 224 10.56 13.61 10.79
C PRO A 224 9.02 13.61 10.87
N PHE A 225 8.35 14.57 10.25
CA PHE A 225 6.89 14.58 10.18
C PHE A 225 6.35 13.38 9.38
N TYR A 226 6.94 13.12 8.21
CA TYR A 226 6.55 11.99 7.37
C TYR A 226 6.87 10.65 8.05
N ALA A 227 8.05 10.54 8.68
CA ALA A 227 8.42 9.36 9.46
C ALA A 227 7.45 9.12 10.63
N LEU A 228 6.99 10.19 11.30
CA LEU A 228 5.98 10.09 12.36
C LEU A 228 4.64 9.57 11.81
N VAL A 229 4.16 10.10 10.68
CA VAL A 229 2.92 9.66 10.05
C VAL A 229 3.03 8.18 9.62
N MET A 230 4.11 7.81 8.94
CA MET A 230 4.35 6.42 8.53
C MET A 230 4.51 5.48 9.72
N GLY A 231 5.16 5.93 10.79
CA GLY A 231 5.29 5.19 12.04
C GLY A 231 3.94 4.98 12.74
N LEU A 232 3.07 5.98 12.75
CA LEU A 232 1.70 5.85 13.26
C LEU A 232 0.88 4.87 12.43
N SER A 233 0.94 4.97 11.10
CA SER A 233 0.29 4.00 10.21
C SER A 233 0.82 2.58 10.45
N GLY A 234 2.14 2.40 10.54
CA GLY A 234 2.75 1.12 10.87
C GLY A 234 2.34 0.58 12.24
N GLY A 235 2.23 1.46 13.24
CA GLY A 235 1.74 1.12 14.58
C GLY A 235 0.27 0.66 14.57
N ILE A 236 -0.58 1.30 13.77
CA ILE A 236 -1.97 0.87 13.57
C ILE A 236 -2.02 -0.53 12.93
N PHE A 237 -1.22 -0.78 11.89
CA PHE A 237 -1.14 -2.12 11.28
C PHE A 237 -0.61 -3.19 12.23
N TRP A 238 0.40 -2.85 13.04
CA TRP A 238 0.95 -3.77 14.03
C TRP A 238 -0.06 -4.09 15.13
N PHE A 239 -0.73 -3.07 15.68
CA PHE A 239 -1.80 -3.26 16.66
C PHE A 239 -2.97 -4.05 16.10
N TRP A 240 -3.37 -3.76 14.85
CA TRP A 240 -4.37 -4.54 14.13
C TRP A 240 -3.94 -6.01 14.03
N GLY A 241 -2.68 -6.29 13.69
CA GLY A 241 -2.09 -7.64 13.65
C GLY A 241 -2.22 -8.41 14.97
N ILE A 242 -1.96 -7.76 16.10
CA ILE A 242 -2.15 -8.36 17.43
C ILE A 242 -3.63 -8.67 17.66
N PHE A 243 -4.51 -7.73 17.32
CA PHE A 243 -5.94 -7.86 17.50
C PHE A 243 -6.54 -9.00 16.65
N GLN A 244 -5.96 -9.31 15.47
CA GLN A 244 -6.42 -10.44 14.64
C GLN A 244 -6.31 -11.77 15.39
N ASN A 245 -5.24 -11.97 16.16
CA ASN A 245 -4.98 -13.22 16.87
C ASN A 245 -6.02 -13.51 17.97
N GLU A 246 -6.78 -12.50 18.42
CA GLU A 246 -7.80 -12.62 19.46
C GLU A 246 -9.20 -12.93 18.89
N PHE A 247 -9.41 -12.79 17.58
CA PHE A 247 -10.70 -13.12 16.95
C PHE A 247 -10.77 -14.60 16.63
N SER A 248 -11.77 -15.29 17.19
CA SER A 248 -12.09 -16.64 16.79
C SER A 248 -12.74 -16.64 15.39
N GLU A 249 -11.93 -16.88 14.37
CA GLU A 249 -12.34 -16.97 12.95
C GLU A 249 -13.27 -18.17 12.64
N GLN A 250 -13.76 -18.86 13.66
CA GLN A 250 -14.57 -20.08 13.54
C GLN A 250 -16.03 -19.82 13.18
N THR A 251 -16.50 -18.57 13.23
CA THR A 251 -17.88 -18.21 12.86
C THR A 251 -17.90 -17.29 11.64
N ALA A 252 -18.84 -17.53 10.71
CA ALA A 252 -19.01 -16.69 9.53
C ALA A 252 -19.28 -15.21 9.88
N GLY A 253 -19.96 -14.95 11.00
CA GLY A 253 -20.18 -13.60 11.53
C GLY A 253 -18.89 -12.95 12.02
N GLY A 254 -18.00 -13.70 12.68
CA GLY A 254 -16.67 -13.25 13.08
C GLY A 254 -15.81 -12.85 11.89
N VAL A 255 -15.74 -13.72 10.88
CA VAL A 255 -15.00 -13.46 9.63
C VAL A 255 -15.54 -12.22 8.90
N LEU A 256 -16.87 -12.07 8.80
CA LEU A 256 -17.47 -10.91 8.15
C LEU A 256 -17.21 -9.61 8.92
N CYS A 257 -17.33 -9.62 10.24
CA CYS A 257 -17.01 -8.47 11.09
C CYS A 257 -15.55 -8.06 10.93
N PHE A 258 -14.64 -9.04 11.03
CA PHE A 258 -13.22 -8.85 10.85
C PHE A 258 -12.88 -8.27 9.47
N PHE A 259 -13.51 -8.78 8.42
CA PHE A 259 -13.34 -8.28 7.05
C PHE A 259 -13.77 -6.81 6.91
N LEU A 260 -14.92 -6.43 7.48
CA LEU A 260 -15.42 -5.06 7.45
C LEU A 260 -14.50 -4.09 8.22
N VAL A 261 -14.04 -4.48 9.41
CA VAL A 261 -13.12 -3.66 10.22
C VAL A 261 -11.76 -3.52 9.53
N SER A 262 -11.27 -4.59 8.89
CA SER A 262 -10.05 -4.54 8.07
C SER A 262 -10.13 -3.48 6.97
N GLN A 263 -11.30 -3.32 6.33
CA GLN A 263 -11.46 -2.31 5.28
C GLN A 263 -11.40 -0.87 5.80
N LEU A 264 -11.74 -0.63 7.07
CA LEU A 264 -11.57 0.69 7.70
C LEU A 264 -10.09 1.02 7.94
N VAL A 265 -9.29 0.03 8.33
CA VAL A 265 -7.84 0.20 8.55
C VAL A 265 -7.11 0.48 7.22
N LEU A 266 -7.61 -0.09 6.12
CA LEU A 266 -7.05 0.06 4.77
C LEU A 266 -7.53 1.32 4.02
N ALA A 267 -8.59 1.98 4.51
CA ALA A 267 -9.23 3.16 3.90
C ALA A 267 -8.52 4.46 4.28
#